data_AF-A0A8W8K4A9-F1
#
_entry.id   AF-A0A8W8K4A9-F1
#
_cell.length_a   1.000
_cell.length_b   1.000
_cell.length_c   1.000
_cell.angle_alpha   90.00
_cell.angle_beta   90.00
_cell.angle_gamma   90.00
#
_symmetry.space_group_name_H-M   'P 1'
#
loop_
_entity.id
_entity.type
_entity.pdbx_description
1 polymer ?
#
loop_
_entity_poly.entity_id
_entity_poly.type
_entity_poly.pdbx_seq_one_letter_code
_entity_poly.pdbx_strand_id
1 'polypeptide(L)'
;MHIGLLAVSSILVCVLSIYIFTKFTSENTEHTEKRNKSHDNNETFNTMHWCFGQQSKMCRFQSLCYQPVEDQFVYMTELASLKEVKSTFHSLSFSSVSELDVFSFVPVFMHRNISLPNVRWLDGDVILFKRFKPDNIMHVLHDDVIPLYHTIKFLGNRNFKLLFMDNYSQGPYDQLYRLFFDVKYKPTATKQDFLCFKNAFIGVSSVSKWYQYGYHGNLQGPVFNEELSSFHLQSVAASILKKLKSFTDTVHQYNQDYLVLFSRTETRKILNEEELISTLELSTKMKILVIHDGDISEIVYTVRASRGIIGMHGASLILGLFLKPGSILIELFPYAVNPENYTPYQTLAGIPGMSIIYRSWRNTDKARSVSHPEYPPEEGGIRHLAEEIQAEIMDQEEVPLHSCCNDPSWLFHINQDTIVDVERVANITNEALFVSQQQMHVGHQTFSMEPSVVRDLHCSCVDDKLSLNWEHPWNLDYMENDGVQYRLGIQNRKTKEYNVFIVSVNSYKIEKDIDCNYSFDVWVNAEVNGIHGALKYIEC
;
A
#
# COMPACT_ATOMS: atom_id res chain seq x y z
N MET A 1 -42.63 54.45 10.32
CA MET A 1 -41.76 53.58 11.14
C MET A 1 -41.21 52.44 10.29
N HIS A 2 -40.44 52.73 9.23
CA HIS A 2 -39.83 51.68 8.37
C HIS A 2 -38.54 52.11 7.63
N ILE A 3 -37.95 53.26 7.96
CA ILE A 3 -36.68 53.72 7.36
C ILE A 3 -35.53 53.71 8.38
N GLY A 4 -35.83 53.57 9.68
CA GLY A 4 -34.81 53.53 10.75
C GLY A 4 -34.16 52.16 11.01
N LEU A 5 -34.76 51.04 10.58
CA LEU A 5 -34.19 49.70 10.85
C LEU A 5 -33.16 49.24 9.80
N LEU A 6 -33.24 49.74 8.56
CA LEU A 6 -32.29 49.36 7.50
C LEU A 6 -30.94 50.08 7.67
N ALA A 7 -30.93 51.32 8.17
CA ALA A 7 -29.69 52.06 8.41
C ALA A 7 -28.85 51.48 9.57
N VAL A 8 -29.50 50.96 10.62
CA VAL A 8 -28.81 50.38 11.79
C VAL A 8 -28.20 49.01 11.45
N SER A 9 -28.85 48.25 10.57
CA SER A 9 -28.34 46.96 10.07
C SER A 9 -27.06 47.13 9.22
N SER A 10 -27.02 48.11 8.32
CA SER A 10 -25.85 48.34 7.46
C SER A 10 -24.64 48.90 8.22
N ILE A 11 -24.87 49.72 9.25
CA ILE A 11 -23.79 50.25 10.10
C ILE A 11 -23.22 49.14 10.99
N LEU A 12 -24.05 48.24 11.55
CA LEU A 12 -23.56 47.12 12.36
C LEU A 12 -22.71 46.14 11.53
N VAL A 13 -23.09 45.88 10.28
CA VAL A 13 -22.31 45.04 9.36
C VAL A 13 -20.99 45.70 8.97
N CYS A 14 -20.96 47.02 8.71
CA CYS A 14 -19.71 47.73 8.43
C CYS A 14 -18.78 47.78 9.66
N VAL A 15 -19.30 47.99 10.87
CA VAL A 15 -18.49 48.03 12.09
C VAL A 15 -17.94 46.63 12.44
N LEU A 16 -18.72 45.56 12.26
CA LEU A 16 -18.23 44.19 12.40
C LEU A 16 -17.19 43.83 11.33
N SER A 17 -17.38 44.29 10.09
CA SER A 17 -16.42 44.08 8.99
C SER A 17 -15.10 44.78 9.28
N ILE A 18 -15.14 46.03 9.75
CA ILE A 18 -13.94 46.79 10.12
C ILE A 18 -13.28 46.17 11.36
N TYR A 19 -14.04 45.76 12.38
CA TYR A 19 -13.50 45.15 13.59
C TYR A 19 -12.82 43.80 13.30
N ILE A 20 -13.44 42.94 12.47
CA ILE A 20 -12.85 41.69 12.01
C ILE A 20 -11.61 41.95 11.15
N PHE A 21 -11.64 42.95 10.26
CA PHE A 21 -10.48 43.32 9.45
C PHE A 21 -9.32 43.86 10.31
N THR A 22 -9.59 44.75 11.28
CA THR A 22 -8.57 45.26 12.20
C THR A 22 -8.00 44.16 13.08
N LYS A 23 -8.81 43.19 13.54
CA LYS A 23 -8.32 42.07 14.35
C LYS A 23 -7.51 41.06 13.51
N PHE A 24 -7.90 40.84 12.25
CA PHE A 24 -7.11 40.03 11.30
C PHE A 24 -5.79 40.73 10.88
N THR A 25 -5.74 42.07 10.90
CA THR A 25 -4.52 42.83 10.62
C THR A 25 -3.66 43.11 11.86
N SER A 26 -4.21 43.09 13.08
CA SER A 26 -3.46 43.39 14.31
C SER A 26 -2.86 42.17 15.02
N GLU A 27 -3.26 40.94 14.66
CA GLU A 27 -2.60 39.71 15.17
C GLU A 27 -1.41 39.25 14.28
N ASN A 28 -1.06 40.01 13.24
CA ASN A 28 0.08 39.71 12.36
C ASN A 28 1.20 40.77 12.39
N THR A 29 1.28 41.56 13.47
CA THR A 29 2.34 42.55 13.67
C THR A 29 3.01 42.40 15.03
N GLU A 30 3.42 41.17 15.37
CA GLU A 30 4.60 41.00 16.21
C GLU A 30 5.86 41.01 15.33
N HIS A 31 6.69 42.01 15.60
CA HIS A 31 8.01 42.23 15.02
C HIS A 31 8.83 40.94 14.91
N THR A 32 8.83 40.33 13.72
CA THR A 32 10.02 39.66 13.22
C THR A 32 10.76 40.67 12.37
N GLU A 33 11.79 41.29 12.96
CA GLU A 33 12.81 42.00 12.21
C GLU A 33 13.23 41.12 11.02
N LYS A 34 12.87 41.59 9.83
CA LYS A 34 13.42 41.11 8.57
C LYS A 34 14.92 41.33 8.61
N ARG A 35 15.66 40.35 9.12
CA ARG A 35 17.01 40.10 8.70
C ARG A 35 16.89 39.57 7.28
N ASN A 36 16.84 40.50 6.31
CA ASN A 36 17.15 40.22 4.92
C ASN A 36 18.58 39.64 4.88
N LYS A 37 18.71 38.34 5.12
CA LYS A 37 19.81 37.59 4.55
C LYS A 37 19.43 37.42 3.08
N SER A 38 19.97 38.31 2.25
CA SER A 38 20.33 37.92 0.89
C SER A 38 21.17 36.65 1.02
N HIS A 39 20.56 35.49 0.81
CA HIS A 39 21.34 34.29 0.61
C HIS A 39 22.19 34.53 -0.62
N ASP A 40 23.50 34.35 -0.48
CA ASP A 40 24.48 34.44 -1.55
C ASP A 40 23.96 33.71 -2.80
N ASN A 41 23.75 34.47 -3.88
CA ASN A 41 23.35 33.98 -5.20
C ASN A 41 24.51 33.28 -5.92
N ASN A 42 25.27 32.43 -5.23
CA ASN A 42 26.39 31.67 -5.81
C ASN A 42 26.50 30.25 -5.26
N GLU A 43 25.42 29.69 -4.67
CA GLU A 43 25.34 28.23 -4.53
C GLU A 43 25.07 27.61 -5.90
N THR A 44 26.08 26.96 -6.47
CA THR A 44 25.91 26.08 -7.63
C THR A 44 24.78 25.08 -7.35
N PHE A 45 23.69 25.21 -8.08
CA PHE A 45 22.52 24.36 -7.93
C PHE A 45 22.82 23.00 -8.57
N ASN A 46 23.26 22.04 -7.76
CA ASN A 46 23.55 20.69 -8.20
C ASN A 46 22.58 19.71 -7.52
N THR A 47 21.93 18.86 -8.31
CA THR A 47 21.10 17.78 -7.78
C THR A 47 22.02 16.60 -7.48
N MET A 48 21.93 16.08 -6.25
CA MET A 48 22.64 14.87 -5.82
C MET A 48 21.64 13.74 -5.63
N HIS A 49 22.07 12.49 -5.85
CA HIS A 49 21.21 11.33 -5.62
C HIS A 49 21.99 10.15 -5.04
N TRP A 50 21.28 9.30 -4.32
CA TRP A 50 21.76 8.02 -3.81
C TRP A 50 20.65 6.99 -3.99
N CYS A 51 20.95 5.92 -4.73
CA CYS A 51 20.00 4.84 -4.99
C CYS A 51 20.41 3.57 -4.28
N PHE A 52 19.42 2.79 -3.85
CA PHE A 52 19.58 1.55 -3.11
C PHE A 52 18.41 0.60 -3.37
N GLY A 53 18.58 -0.67 -3.01
CA GLY A 53 17.60 -1.73 -3.23
C GLY A 53 17.87 -2.55 -4.50
N GLN A 54 17.85 -3.89 -4.36
CA GLN A 54 18.07 -4.83 -5.47
C GLN A 54 16.77 -5.17 -6.22
N GLN A 55 15.70 -5.54 -5.49
CA GLN A 55 14.40 -5.87 -6.09
C GLN A 55 13.56 -4.63 -6.41
N SER A 56 13.53 -3.66 -5.48
CA SER A 56 12.86 -2.38 -5.64
C SER A 56 13.85 -1.24 -5.53
N LYS A 57 14.06 -0.55 -6.65
CA LYS A 57 14.97 0.59 -6.70
C LYS A 57 14.33 1.80 -6.04
N MET A 58 15.01 2.31 -5.01
CA MET A 58 14.64 3.55 -4.35
C MET A 58 15.80 4.53 -4.40
N CYS A 59 15.51 5.79 -4.66
CA CYS A 59 16.50 6.85 -4.76
C CYS A 59 16.13 8.02 -3.87
N ARG A 60 17.09 8.48 -3.07
CA ARG A 60 17.05 9.76 -2.38
C ARG A 60 17.68 10.82 -3.27
N PHE A 61 17.04 11.98 -3.38
CA PHE A 61 17.53 13.15 -4.09
C PHE A 61 17.68 14.33 -3.14
N GLN A 62 18.72 15.12 -3.37
CA GLN A 62 18.90 16.44 -2.77
C GLN A 62 18.86 17.50 -3.86
N SER A 63 18.14 18.58 -3.61
CA SER A 63 17.98 19.70 -4.56
C SER A 63 17.39 19.26 -5.90
N LEU A 64 16.40 18.37 -5.86
CA LEU A 64 15.57 18.03 -7.03
C LEU A 64 14.50 19.10 -7.19
N CYS A 65 14.22 19.53 -8.42
CA CYS A 65 13.18 20.51 -8.70
C CYS A 65 12.07 19.92 -9.57
N TYR A 66 10.89 20.50 -9.45
CA TYR A 66 9.70 20.16 -10.21
C TYR A 66 9.07 21.45 -10.76
N GLN A 67 8.79 21.43 -12.06
CA GLN A 67 8.12 22.51 -12.79
C GLN A 67 6.66 22.09 -13.00
N PRO A 68 5.68 22.72 -12.33
CA PRO A 68 4.30 22.23 -12.33
C PRO A 68 3.48 22.51 -13.60
N VAL A 69 3.93 23.42 -14.48
CA VAL A 69 3.19 23.78 -15.71
C VAL A 69 3.42 22.74 -16.80
N GLU A 70 4.67 22.30 -16.97
CA GLU A 70 5.14 21.31 -17.93
C GLU A 70 5.07 19.88 -17.37
N ASP A 71 4.76 19.75 -16.07
CA ASP A 71 4.75 18.49 -15.34
C ASP A 71 6.10 17.73 -15.39
N GLN A 72 7.20 18.47 -15.22
CA GLN A 72 8.56 17.93 -15.39
C GLN A 72 9.43 18.11 -14.17
N PHE A 73 10.16 17.05 -13.84
CA PHE A 73 11.27 17.13 -12.90
C PHE A 73 12.52 17.67 -13.60
N VAL A 74 13.27 18.52 -12.90
CA VAL A 74 14.52 19.09 -13.36
C VAL A 74 15.65 18.56 -12.49
N TYR A 75 16.58 17.84 -13.12
CA TYR A 75 17.82 17.36 -12.54
C TYR A 75 18.97 18.28 -12.96
N MET A 76 19.56 18.98 -12.01
CA MET A 76 20.65 19.91 -12.27
C MET A 76 22.00 19.17 -12.19
N THR A 77 22.78 19.19 -13.26
CA THR A 77 24.06 18.45 -13.34
C THR A 77 25.05 19.08 -14.32
N GLU A 78 26.27 18.53 -14.39
CA GLU A 78 27.25 18.82 -15.44
C GLU A 78 27.04 17.91 -16.66
N LEU A 79 27.39 18.41 -17.85
CA LEU A 79 27.27 17.66 -19.12
C LEU A 79 28.06 16.33 -19.10
N ALA A 80 29.22 16.30 -18.43
CA ALA A 80 30.09 15.13 -18.38
C ALA A 80 29.45 13.92 -17.66
N SER A 81 28.58 14.16 -16.68
CA SER A 81 27.96 13.12 -15.85
C SER A 81 26.61 12.62 -16.41
N LEU A 82 26.11 13.19 -17.52
CA LEU A 82 24.75 12.92 -18.00
C LEU A 82 24.47 11.45 -18.32
N LYS A 83 25.42 10.75 -18.97
CA LYS A 83 25.19 9.37 -19.42
C LYS A 83 25.07 8.41 -18.22
N GLU A 84 25.94 8.57 -17.25
CA GLU A 84 25.96 7.78 -16.02
C GLU A 84 24.68 8.02 -15.20
N VAL A 85 24.35 9.30 -14.92
CA VAL A 85 23.17 9.67 -14.14
C VAL A 85 21.88 9.18 -14.81
N LYS A 86 21.75 9.30 -16.13
CA LYS A 86 20.58 8.78 -16.86
C LYS A 86 20.39 7.28 -16.68
N SER A 87 21.48 6.51 -16.73
CA SER A 87 21.42 5.06 -16.51
C SER A 87 20.98 4.71 -15.09
N THR A 88 21.35 5.54 -14.10
CA THR A 88 20.93 5.37 -12.71
C THR A 88 19.44 5.53 -12.49
N PHE A 89 18.68 6.17 -13.39
CA PHE A 89 17.22 6.30 -13.22
C PHE A 89 16.41 5.30 -14.02
N HIS A 90 17.06 4.43 -14.79
CA HIS A 90 16.37 3.30 -15.41
C HIS A 90 15.67 2.47 -14.31
N SER A 91 14.41 2.08 -14.59
CA SER A 91 13.49 1.37 -13.68
C SER A 91 13.09 2.06 -12.38
N LEU A 92 13.45 3.34 -12.18
CA LEU A 92 12.97 4.09 -11.02
C LEU A 92 11.50 4.50 -11.24
N SER A 93 10.63 4.11 -10.32
CA SER A 93 9.18 4.31 -10.41
C SER A 93 8.62 5.13 -9.24
N PHE A 94 7.57 5.90 -9.50
CA PHE A 94 6.77 6.59 -8.49
C PHE A 94 5.71 5.71 -7.82
N SER A 95 5.46 4.51 -8.36
CA SER A 95 4.45 3.57 -7.86
C SER A 95 5.08 2.20 -7.64
N SER A 96 4.43 1.37 -6.82
CA SER A 96 4.80 -0.03 -6.75
C SER A 96 4.53 -0.72 -8.09
N VAL A 97 3.49 -0.31 -8.84
CA VAL A 97 3.17 -0.78 -10.21
C VAL A 97 4.19 -0.21 -11.20
N SER A 98 5.41 -0.72 -11.18
CA SER A 98 6.53 -0.24 -12.00
C SER A 98 6.47 -0.68 -13.46
N GLU A 99 5.53 -1.56 -13.80
CA GLU A 99 5.35 -2.14 -15.14
C GLU A 99 4.55 -1.21 -16.07
N LEU A 100 4.26 0.02 -15.66
CA LEU A 100 3.63 1.02 -16.51
C LEU A 100 4.51 2.26 -16.63
N ASP A 101 4.85 2.64 -17.86
CA ASP A 101 5.72 3.78 -18.16
C ASP A 101 5.23 5.11 -17.57
N VAL A 102 3.92 5.25 -17.33
CA VAL A 102 3.32 6.43 -16.68
C VAL A 102 3.86 6.67 -15.27
N PHE A 103 4.37 5.63 -14.62
CA PHE A 103 4.96 5.71 -13.28
C PHE A 103 6.48 5.89 -13.29
N SER A 104 7.14 5.79 -14.45
CA SER A 104 8.58 5.97 -14.57
C SER A 104 9.02 7.39 -14.22
N PHE A 105 10.15 7.50 -13.51
CA PHE A 105 10.80 8.77 -13.26
C PHE A 105 11.69 9.17 -14.44
N VAL A 106 11.30 10.23 -15.13
CA VAL A 106 12.04 10.77 -16.28
C VAL A 106 12.26 12.28 -16.10
N PRO A 107 13.40 12.71 -15.55
CA PRO A 107 13.70 14.13 -15.41
C PRO A 107 14.28 14.72 -16.69
N VAL A 108 14.10 16.02 -16.86
CA VAL A 108 14.90 16.83 -17.79
C VAL A 108 16.19 17.23 -17.09
N PHE A 109 17.30 17.13 -17.83
CA PHE A 109 18.61 17.51 -17.34
C PHE A 109 18.93 18.93 -17.73
N MET A 110 19.29 19.75 -16.75
CA MET A 110 19.70 21.13 -16.96
C MET A 110 21.11 21.35 -16.43
N HIS A 111 21.86 22.23 -17.09
CA HIS A 111 23.21 22.55 -16.68
C HIS A 111 23.19 23.32 -15.36
N ARG A 112 24.03 22.92 -14.38
CA ARG A 112 24.07 23.50 -13.02
C ARG A 112 24.24 25.03 -12.94
N ASN A 113 24.75 25.67 -14.00
CA ASN A 113 24.96 27.12 -14.08
C ASN A 113 23.69 27.89 -14.48
N ILE A 114 22.61 27.20 -14.86
CA ILE A 114 21.34 27.85 -15.21
C ILE A 114 20.60 28.20 -13.91
N SER A 115 20.28 29.48 -13.73
CA SER A 115 19.46 29.93 -12.60
C SER A 115 17.98 29.65 -12.86
N LEU A 116 17.31 29.00 -11.90
CA LEU A 116 15.87 28.80 -11.95
C LEU A 116 15.16 30.04 -11.41
N PRO A 117 14.21 30.64 -12.15
CA PRO A 117 13.40 31.74 -11.64
C PRO A 117 12.39 31.23 -10.59
N ASN A 118 12.05 32.07 -9.60
CA ASN A 118 10.94 31.83 -8.67
C ASN A 118 10.93 30.41 -8.03
N VAL A 119 11.99 30.09 -7.30
CA VAL A 119 12.13 28.80 -6.60
C VAL A 119 11.46 28.83 -5.23
N ARG A 120 10.53 27.91 -5.00
CA ARG A 120 9.98 27.59 -3.68
C ARG A 120 10.58 26.29 -3.17
N TRP A 121 11.18 26.35 -1.99
CA TRP A 121 11.74 25.18 -1.34
C TRP A 121 10.73 24.47 -0.44
N LEU A 122 10.71 23.14 -0.51
CA LEU A 122 9.99 22.27 0.40
C LEU A 122 10.98 21.60 1.35
N ASP A 123 10.87 21.95 2.62
CA ASP A 123 11.69 21.42 3.71
C ASP A 123 11.17 20.05 4.23
N GLY A 124 12.10 19.25 4.76
CA GLY A 124 11.83 17.91 5.31
C GLY A 124 12.08 16.78 4.32
N ASP A 125 11.79 15.55 4.75
CA ASP A 125 11.90 14.36 3.93
C ASP A 125 10.55 14.09 3.23
N VAL A 126 10.57 14.00 1.90
CA VAL A 126 9.36 13.96 1.07
C VAL A 126 9.39 12.71 0.20
N ILE A 127 8.40 11.84 0.33
CA ILE A 127 8.17 10.75 -0.61
C ILE A 127 7.30 11.29 -1.75
N LEU A 128 7.80 11.18 -2.97
CA LEU A 128 7.08 11.50 -4.19
C LEU A 128 6.45 10.21 -4.71
N PHE A 129 5.13 10.18 -4.83
CA PHE A 129 4.40 8.95 -5.14
C PHE A 129 3.30 9.20 -6.17
N LYS A 130 3.03 8.23 -7.04
CA LYS A 130 1.86 8.26 -7.94
C LYS A 130 0.94 7.10 -7.58
N ARG A 131 -0.29 7.43 -7.20
CA ARG A 131 -1.33 6.44 -6.89
C ARG A 131 -1.73 5.69 -8.15
N PHE A 132 -1.98 4.39 -8.02
CA PHE A 132 -2.40 3.57 -9.16
C PHE A 132 -3.87 3.82 -9.51
N LYS A 133 -4.79 3.42 -8.62
CA LYS A 133 -6.24 3.54 -8.79
C LYS A 133 -6.92 3.89 -7.45
N PRO A 134 -6.94 5.19 -7.06
CA PRO A 134 -7.25 5.61 -5.69
C PRO A 134 -8.74 5.54 -5.29
N ASP A 135 -9.61 5.23 -6.24
CA ASP A 135 -11.04 4.96 -6.07
C ASP A 135 -11.34 3.47 -5.82
N ASN A 136 -10.33 2.60 -5.82
CA ASN A 136 -10.49 1.17 -5.62
C ASN A 136 -9.68 0.69 -4.40
N ILE A 137 -10.37 0.22 -3.36
CA ILE A 137 -9.74 -0.17 -2.09
C ILE A 137 -8.69 -1.27 -2.22
N MET A 138 -8.82 -2.17 -3.20
CA MET A 138 -7.83 -3.22 -3.42
C MET A 138 -6.50 -2.61 -3.83
N HIS A 139 -6.50 -1.73 -4.83
CA HIS A 139 -5.29 -1.05 -5.28
C HIS A 139 -4.73 -0.08 -4.23
N VAL A 140 -5.60 0.65 -3.52
CA VAL A 140 -5.16 1.53 -2.43
C VAL A 140 -4.42 0.75 -1.35
N LEU A 141 -4.86 -0.45 -0.97
CA LEU A 141 -4.14 -1.26 0.02
C LEU A 141 -2.93 -1.98 -0.60
N HIS A 142 -3.15 -2.79 -1.65
CA HIS A 142 -2.14 -3.65 -2.26
C HIS A 142 -1.01 -2.87 -2.94
N ASP A 143 -1.34 -1.90 -3.78
CA ASP A 143 -0.37 -1.22 -4.64
C ASP A 143 0.20 0.05 -4.00
N ASP A 144 -0.53 0.69 -3.09
CA ASP A 144 -0.14 1.97 -2.53
C ASP A 144 0.25 1.89 -1.04
N VAL A 145 -0.71 1.73 -0.13
CA VAL A 145 -0.53 1.92 1.32
C VAL A 145 0.41 0.88 1.93
N ILE A 146 0.28 -0.40 1.57
CA ILE A 146 1.13 -1.46 2.13
C ILE A 146 2.59 -1.31 1.66
N PRO A 147 2.88 -1.13 0.35
CA PRO A 147 4.22 -0.77 -0.14
C PRO A 147 4.81 0.47 0.53
N LEU A 148 4.03 1.55 0.67
CA LEU A 148 4.46 2.79 1.32
C LEU A 148 4.80 2.58 2.80
N TYR A 149 4.03 1.76 3.52
CA TYR A 149 4.31 1.42 4.91
C TYR A 149 5.63 0.67 5.06
N HIS A 150 5.91 -0.31 4.20
CA HIS A 150 7.20 -1.02 4.22
C HIS A 150 8.36 -0.12 3.80
N THR A 151 8.10 0.84 2.91
CA THR A 151 9.06 1.87 2.50
C THR A 151 9.51 2.73 3.68
N ILE A 152 8.59 3.25 4.49
CA ILE A 152 8.97 4.06 5.66
C ILE A 152 9.65 3.23 6.75
N LYS A 153 9.26 1.97 6.93
CA LYS A 153 9.97 1.05 7.84
C LYS A 153 11.42 0.87 7.42
N PHE A 154 11.65 0.59 6.14
CA PHE A 154 12.98 0.45 5.57
C PHE A 154 13.82 1.73 5.74
N LEU A 155 13.20 2.91 5.59
CA LEU A 155 13.85 4.21 5.77
C LEU A 155 14.04 4.64 7.25
N GLY A 156 13.64 3.80 8.21
CA GLY A 156 13.82 4.02 9.64
C GLY A 156 12.70 4.80 10.33
N ASN A 157 11.45 4.73 9.83
CA ASN A 157 10.24 5.31 10.43
C ASN A 157 10.35 6.81 10.79
N ARG A 158 10.93 7.60 9.88
CA ARG A 158 11.01 9.06 10.04
C ARG A 158 9.68 9.73 9.69
N ASN A 159 9.54 11.00 10.06
CA ASN A 159 8.38 11.81 9.69
C ASN A 159 8.48 12.23 8.22
N PHE A 160 7.97 11.37 7.32
CA PHE A 160 7.89 11.66 5.89
C PHE A 160 6.60 12.42 5.55
N LYS A 161 6.73 13.41 4.67
CA LYS A 161 5.60 13.96 3.91
C LYS A 161 5.37 13.08 2.69
N LEU A 162 4.12 12.83 2.35
CA LEU A 162 3.76 12.13 1.11
C LEU A 162 3.19 13.15 0.14
N LEU A 163 3.87 13.37 -0.98
CA LEU A 163 3.39 14.24 -2.04
C LEU A 163 2.96 13.38 -3.23
N PHE A 164 1.66 13.39 -3.52
CA PHE A 164 1.14 12.75 -4.72
C PHE A 164 1.56 13.56 -5.96
N MET A 165 2.08 12.85 -6.96
CA MET A 165 2.55 13.37 -8.25
C MET A 165 1.61 12.96 -9.41
N ASP A 166 0.50 12.28 -9.09
CA ASP A 166 -0.61 12.03 -10.01
C ASP A 166 -1.59 13.21 -10.04
N ASN A 167 -2.58 13.14 -10.94
CA ASN A 167 -3.60 14.17 -11.11
C ASN A 167 -4.95 13.78 -10.49
N TYR A 168 -5.01 12.70 -9.70
CA TYR A 168 -6.26 12.32 -9.04
C TYR A 168 -6.61 13.34 -7.94
N SER A 169 -7.90 13.49 -7.68
CA SER A 169 -8.38 14.23 -6.50
C SER A 169 -8.05 13.45 -5.21
N GLN A 170 -8.53 13.92 -4.06
CA GLN A 170 -8.35 13.25 -2.78
C GLN A 170 -8.75 11.76 -2.83
N GLY A 171 -9.89 11.44 -3.45
CA GLY A 171 -10.42 10.08 -3.52
C GLY A 171 -11.05 9.60 -2.20
N PRO A 172 -11.83 8.51 -2.22
CA PRO A 172 -12.61 8.04 -1.07
C PRO A 172 -11.73 7.42 0.05
N TYR A 173 -10.57 6.89 -0.28
CA TYR A 173 -9.72 6.15 0.66
C TYR A 173 -8.49 6.94 1.15
N ASP A 174 -8.46 8.25 0.92
CA ASP A 174 -7.36 9.15 1.31
C ASP A 174 -6.96 9.03 2.79
N GLN A 175 -7.94 8.76 3.65
CA GLN A 175 -7.71 8.57 5.08
C GLN A 175 -6.68 7.48 5.40
N LEU A 176 -6.56 6.43 4.57
CA LEU A 176 -5.62 5.33 4.80
C LEU A 176 -4.15 5.79 4.65
N TYR A 177 -3.88 6.70 3.71
CA TYR A 177 -2.56 7.31 3.56
C TYR A 177 -2.24 8.23 4.75
N ARG A 178 -3.23 9.01 5.21
CA ARG A 178 -3.08 9.94 6.35
C ARG A 178 -2.81 9.25 7.68
N LEU A 179 -3.05 7.94 7.79
CA LEU A 179 -2.63 7.17 8.97
C LEU A 179 -1.11 7.19 9.18
N PHE A 180 -0.34 7.29 8.09
CA PHE A 180 1.11 7.17 8.10
C PHE A 180 1.85 8.44 7.67
N PHE A 181 1.19 9.33 6.92
CA PHE A 181 1.85 10.46 6.26
C PHE A 181 1.15 11.81 6.46
N ASP A 182 1.93 12.89 6.45
CA ASP A 182 1.40 14.22 6.11
C ASP A 182 1.20 14.30 4.60
N VAL A 183 -0.02 14.00 4.14
CA VAL A 183 -0.40 13.92 2.73
C VAL A 183 -0.57 15.31 2.11
N LYS A 184 0.12 15.54 1.00
CA LYS A 184 0.03 16.70 0.11
C LYS A 184 -0.31 16.26 -1.30
N TYR A 185 -0.95 17.14 -2.06
CA TYR A 185 -1.29 16.92 -3.47
C TYR A 185 -0.42 17.79 -4.37
N LYS A 186 -0.23 17.29 -5.59
CA LYS A 186 0.46 17.98 -6.66
C LYS A 186 -0.02 19.42 -6.80
N PRO A 187 0.88 20.42 -6.78
CA PRO A 187 0.47 21.81 -6.96
C PRO A 187 0.02 22.05 -8.40
N THR A 188 -1.09 22.75 -8.59
CA THR A 188 -1.45 23.34 -9.88
C THR A 188 -0.85 24.74 -9.96
N ALA A 189 0.05 24.99 -10.90
CA ALA A 189 0.62 26.32 -11.11
C ALA A 189 0.20 26.89 -12.47
N THR A 190 -0.05 28.20 -12.51
CA THR A 190 -0.30 28.98 -13.74
C THR A 190 0.88 29.88 -14.11
N LYS A 191 1.96 29.83 -13.34
CA LYS A 191 3.20 30.58 -13.52
C LYS A 191 4.39 29.63 -13.55
N GLN A 192 5.50 30.11 -14.09
CA GLN A 192 6.75 29.37 -14.28
C GLN A 192 7.55 29.21 -12.96
N ASP A 193 6.86 28.87 -11.88
CA ASP A 193 7.45 28.70 -10.54
C ASP A 193 8.02 27.28 -10.40
N PHE A 194 9.13 27.15 -9.69
CA PHE A 194 9.76 25.84 -9.43
C PHE A 194 9.53 25.42 -7.98
N LEU A 195 9.09 24.18 -7.78
CA LEU A 195 9.05 23.54 -6.46
C LEU A 195 10.30 22.67 -6.31
N CYS A 196 11.23 23.06 -5.43
CA CYS A 196 12.45 22.31 -5.19
C CYS A 196 12.42 21.64 -3.81
N PHE A 197 12.97 20.44 -3.73
CA PHE A 197 12.95 19.59 -2.54
C PHE A 197 14.35 19.55 -1.94
N LYS A 198 14.47 19.87 -0.64
CA LYS A 198 15.75 19.67 0.06
C LYS A 198 16.09 18.19 0.14
N ASN A 199 15.11 17.35 0.43
CA ASN A 199 15.21 15.89 0.36
C ASN A 199 13.93 15.31 -0.27
N ALA A 200 14.09 14.55 -1.36
CA ALA A 200 13.01 13.81 -1.98
C ALA A 200 13.38 12.33 -2.10
N PHE A 201 12.38 11.46 -2.02
CA PHE A 201 12.51 10.01 -2.17
C PHE A 201 11.55 9.57 -3.27
N ILE A 202 12.07 8.79 -4.21
CA ILE A 202 11.31 8.18 -5.30
C ILE A 202 11.61 6.67 -5.27
N GLY A 203 10.59 5.85 -5.53
CA GLY A 203 10.64 4.40 -5.34
C GLY A 203 9.95 3.97 -4.06
N VAL A 204 9.35 2.78 -4.11
CA VAL A 204 8.66 2.14 -2.99
C VAL A 204 9.02 0.67 -2.92
N SER A 205 8.89 0.07 -1.75
CA SER A 205 9.17 -1.36 -1.53
C SER A 205 8.14 -2.26 -2.20
N SER A 206 8.59 -3.21 -3.01
CA SER A 206 7.77 -4.28 -3.60
C SER A 206 7.65 -5.52 -2.71
N VAL A 207 8.25 -5.55 -1.51
CA VAL A 207 8.30 -6.76 -0.64
C VAL A 207 6.91 -7.30 -0.31
N SER A 208 5.89 -6.45 -0.38
CA SER A 208 4.51 -6.76 -0.05
C SER A 208 3.60 -7.01 -1.25
N LYS A 209 4.15 -7.04 -2.47
CA LYS A 209 3.37 -7.40 -3.67
C LYS A 209 3.18 -8.91 -3.76
N TRP A 210 1.95 -9.33 -3.97
CA TRP A 210 1.60 -10.73 -4.24
C TRP A 210 0.87 -10.93 -5.56
N TYR A 211 0.48 -9.86 -6.26
CA TYR A 211 -0.32 -9.95 -7.47
C TYR A 211 0.06 -8.89 -8.50
N GLN A 212 -0.13 -9.17 -9.79
CA GLN A 212 0.13 -8.25 -10.90
C GLN A 212 -0.93 -8.38 -12.00
N TYR A 213 -1.08 -7.35 -12.84
CA TYR A 213 -2.24 -7.14 -13.71
C TYR A 213 -1.99 -7.38 -15.21
N GLY A 214 -0.89 -8.04 -15.58
CA GLY A 214 -0.64 -8.49 -16.95
C GLY A 214 -0.16 -7.40 -17.90
N TYR A 215 0.85 -6.63 -17.49
CA TYR A 215 1.48 -5.59 -18.32
C TYR A 215 2.69 -6.12 -19.10
N HIS A 216 3.03 -5.44 -20.21
CA HIS A 216 4.16 -5.78 -21.10
C HIS A 216 4.15 -7.22 -21.65
N GLY A 217 2.96 -7.73 -22.01
CA GLY A 217 2.82 -9.07 -22.59
C GLY A 217 2.79 -10.21 -21.56
N ASN A 218 2.76 -9.89 -20.26
CA ASN A 218 2.51 -10.86 -19.20
C ASN A 218 1.00 -11.09 -19.04
N LEU A 219 0.63 -12.27 -18.54
CA LEU A 219 -0.72 -12.56 -18.06
C LEU A 219 -0.88 -12.05 -16.63
N GLN A 220 -2.06 -11.57 -16.26
CA GLN A 220 -2.40 -11.25 -14.88
C GLN A 220 -2.29 -12.50 -13.98
N GLY A 221 -1.82 -12.34 -12.73
CA GLY A 221 -1.62 -13.48 -11.84
C GLY A 221 -0.73 -13.19 -10.62
N PRO A 222 -0.44 -14.23 -9.81
CA PRO A 222 0.40 -14.11 -8.62
C PRO A 222 1.83 -13.67 -8.96
N VAL A 223 2.42 -12.88 -8.07
CA VAL A 223 3.84 -12.52 -8.10
C VAL A 223 4.58 -13.48 -7.19
N PHE A 224 5.60 -14.15 -7.74
CA PHE A 224 6.48 -14.98 -6.94
C PHE A 224 7.41 -14.08 -6.10
N ASN A 225 7.26 -14.16 -4.78
CA ASN A 225 8.03 -13.37 -3.83
C ASN A 225 8.34 -14.24 -2.60
N GLU A 226 9.53 -14.83 -2.56
CA GLU A 226 9.97 -15.73 -1.48
C GLU A 226 10.09 -15.03 -0.13
N GLU A 227 10.23 -13.71 -0.12
CA GLU A 227 10.33 -12.91 1.11
C GLU A 227 8.95 -12.60 1.70
N LEU A 228 7.88 -12.69 0.90
CA LEU A 228 6.55 -12.33 1.34
C LEU A 228 5.96 -13.39 2.27
N SER A 229 5.51 -12.93 3.42
CA SER A 229 4.85 -13.74 4.44
C SER A 229 3.78 -12.94 5.18
N SER A 230 3.01 -13.62 6.03
CA SER A 230 1.94 -13.01 6.80
C SER A 230 2.42 -11.86 7.66
N PHE A 231 3.67 -11.91 8.16
CA PHE A 231 4.26 -10.84 8.95
C PHE A 231 4.25 -9.50 8.20
N HIS A 232 4.59 -9.51 6.91
CA HIS A 232 4.62 -8.31 6.09
C HIS A 232 3.22 -7.67 6.01
N LEU A 233 2.19 -8.48 5.83
CA LEU A 233 0.82 -8.01 5.66
C LEU A 233 0.13 -7.67 7.00
N GLN A 234 0.23 -8.58 7.97
CA GLN A 234 -0.37 -8.43 9.30
C GLN A 234 0.25 -7.28 10.09
N SER A 235 1.55 -6.98 9.91
CA SER A 235 2.16 -5.83 10.58
C SER A 235 1.62 -4.49 10.10
N VAL A 236 1.20 -4.40 8.83
CA VAL A 236 0.52 -3.20 8.29
C VAL A 236 -0.93 -3.19 8.77
N ALA A 237 -1.63 -4.31 8.65
CA ALA A 237 -3.03 -4.45 9.07
C ALA A 237 -3.22 -4.08 10.56
N ALA A 238 -2.35 -4.58 11.44
CA ALA A 238 -2.35 -4.23 12.86
C ALA A 238 -2.06 -2.74 13.10
N SER A 239 -1.18 -2.13 12.31
CA SER A 239 -0.88 -0.71 12.40
C SER A 239 -2.04 0.17 11.94
N ILE A 240 -2.73 -0.24 10.88
CA ILE A 240 -3.96 0.40 10.40
C ILE A 240 -5.02 0.31 11.50
N LEU A 241 -5.32 -0.89 12.01
CA LEU A 241 -6.28 -1.11 13.09
C LEU A 241 -6.00 -0.20 14.30
N LYS A 242 -4.74 -0.11 14.74
CA LYS A 242 -4.35 0.71 15.90
C LYS A 242 -4.55 2.21 15.67
N LYS A 243 -4.39 2.69 14.44
CA LYS A 243 -4.45 4.12 14.07
C LYS A 243 -5.85 4.57 13.67
N LEU A 244 -6.69 3.66 13.18
CA LEU A 244 -8.11 3.91 12.97
C LEU A 244 -8.80 4.14 14.31
N LYS A 245 -9.79 5.03 14.32
CA LYS A 245 -10.61 5.24 15.52
C LYS A 245 -11.37 3.95 15.80
N SER A 246 -11.24 3.44 17.02
CA SER A 246 -11.96 2.24 17.41
C SER A 246 -13.45 2.50 17.43
N PHE A 247 -14.21 1.76 16.62
CA PHE A 247 -15.67 1.71 16.68
C PHE A 247 -16.05 0.51 17.54
N THR A 248 -15.98 0.69 18.85
CA THR A 248 -16.29 -0.34 19.84
C THR A 248 -17.79 -0.60 19.93
N ASP A 249 -18.63 0.42 19.70
CA ASP A 249 -20.05 0.37 20.06
C ASP A 249 -20.87 -0.57 19.15
N THR A 250 -20.49 -0.75 17.88
CA THR A 250 -21.16 -1.68 16.94
C THR A 250 -20.61 -3.11 17.04
N VAL A 251 -19.30 -3.29 17.25
CA VAL A 251 -18.69 -4.63 17.33
C VAL A 251 -19.00 -5.34 18.66
N HIS A 252 -19.10 -4.60 19.77
CA HIS A 252 -19.51 -5.18 21.06
C HIS A 252 -20.99 -5.57 21.12
N GLN A 253 -21.78 -5.25 20.10
CA GLN A 253 -23.19 -5.61 20.05
C GLN A 253 -23.41 -7.10 19.69
N TYR A 254 -22.39 -7.75 19.11
CA TYR A 254 -22.45 -9.15 18.68
C TYR A 254 -21.70 -10.05 19.67
N ASN A 255 -22.42 -10.62 20.63
CA ASN A 255 -21.91 -11.64 21.56
C ASN A 255 -21.76 -13.03 20.91
N GLN A 256 -21.98 -13.16 19.61
CA GLN A 256 -21.98 -14.43 18.86
C GLN A 256 -21.13 -14.31 17.59
N ASP A 257 -20.60 -15.44 17.13
CA ASP A 257 -19.89 -15.56 15.85
C ASP A 257 -20.81 -15.18 14.67
N TYR A 258 -20.28 -14.41 13.72
CA TYR A 258 -20.98 -13.98 12.51
C TYR A 258 -20.06 -14.04 11.28
N LEU A 259 -20.68 -14.08 10.11
CA LEU A 259 -20.01 -13.92 8.80
C LEU A 259 -20.40 -12.56 8.21
N VAL A 260 -19.52 -12.02 7.36
CA VAL A 260 -19.78 -10.78 6.63
C VAL A 260 -20.09 -11.11 5.17
N LEU A 261 -21.14 -10.50 4.63
CA LEU A 261 -21.46 -10.53 3.21
C LEU A 261 -21.20 -9.15 2.61
N PHE A 262 -20.28 -9.06 1.64
CA PHE A 262 -20.12 -7.85 0.84
C PHE A 262 -21.18 -7.80 -0.25
N SER A 263 -22.09 -6.85 -0.12
CA SER A 263 -23.17 -6.59 -1.06
C SER A 263 -22.81 -5.45 -2.01
N ARG A 264 -23.44 -5.41 -3.18
CA ARG A 264 -23.17 -4.45 -4.25
C ARG A 264 -24.48 -3.84 -4.75
N THR A 265 -24.50 -2.54 -5.01
CA THR A 265 -25.70 -1.81 -5.44
C THR A 265 -25.71 -1.45 -6.93
N GLU A 266 -24.53 -1.24 -7.52
CA GLU A 266 -24.40 -0.71 -8.88
C GLU A 266 -24.29 -1.81 -9.95
N THR A 267 -23.27 -2.67 -9.85
CA THR A 267 -22.97 -3.75 -10.80
C THR A 267 -22.56 -5.03 -10.07
N ARG A 268 -22.68 -6.19 -10.75
CA ARG A 268 -22.28 -7.51 -10.21
C ARG A 268 -23.05 -7.88 -8.95
N LYS A 269 -24.35 -7.61 -8.94
CA LYS A 269 -25.23 -7.81 -7.79
C LYS A 269 -25.57 -9.28 -7.60
N ILE A 270 -25.85 -9.67 -6.35
CA ILE A 270 -26.48 -10.95 -6.03
C ILE A 270 -28.00 -10.70 -6.06
N LEU A 271 -28.70 -11.22 -7.07
CA LEU A 271 -30.11 -10.91 -7.30
C LEU A 271 -31.05 -11.58 -6.29
N ASN A 272 -30.64 -12.70 -5.70
CA ASN A 272 -31.36 -13.40 -4.63
C ASN A 272 -30.62 -13.30 -3.29
N GLU A 273 -30.14 -12.10 -2.94
CA GLU A 273 -29.34 -11.85 -1.73
C GLU A 273 -30.07 -12.26 -0.43
N GLU A 274 -31.36 -11.95 -0.30
CA GLU A 274 -32.16 -12.34 0.88
C GLU A 274 -32.23 -13.86 1.05
N GLU A 275 -32.39 -14.59 -0.06
CA GLU A 275 -32.40 -16.05 -0.06
C GLU A 275 -31.03 -16.58 0.39
N LEU A 276 -29.94 -16.04 -0.18
CA LEU A 276 -28.57 -16.40 0.20
C LEU A 276 -28.31 -16.18 1.69
N ILE A 277 -28.71 -15.02 2.22
CA ILE A 277 -28.58 -14.68 3.65
C ILE A 277 -29.33 -15.73 4.48
N SER A 278 -30.61 -15.97 4.20
CA SER A 278 -31.43 -16.90 4.99
C SER A 278 -30.87 -18.32 4.99
N THR A 279 -30.41 -18.82 3.84
CA THR A 279 -29.82 -20.16 3.70
C THR A 279 -28.47 -20.26 4.44
N LEU A 280 -27.63 -19.23 4.37
CA LEU A 280 -26.38 -19.20 5.13
C LEU A 280 -26.63 -19.15 6.64
N GLU A 281 -27.56 -18.32 7.13
CA GLU A 281 -27.89 -18.25 8.56
C GLU A 281 -28.42 -19.59 9.08
N LEU A 282 -29.34 -20.23 8.33
CA LEU A 282 -29.90 -21.52 8.70
C LEU A 282 -28.85 -22.63 8.72
N SER A 283 -27.99 -22.68 7.69
CA SER A 283 -27.00 -23.76 7.54
C SER A 283 -25.83 -23.63 8.52
N THR A 284 -25.28 -22.42 8.66
CA THR A 284 -24.09 -22.16 9.50
C THR A 284 -24.43 -21.91 10.97
N LYS A 285 -25.69 -21.55 11.26
CA LYS A 285 -26.15 -21.08 12.59
C LYS A 285 -25.43 -19.82 13.06
N MET A 286 -24.90 -19.03 12.14
CA MET A 286 -24.25 -17.74 12.39
C MET A 286 -25.08 -16.62 11.77
N LYS A 287 -25.04 -15.43 12.37
CA LYS A 287 -25.65 -14.24 11.77
C LYS A 287 -24.85 -13.82 10.52
N ILE A 288 -25.53 -13.31 9.50
CA ILE A 288 -24.88 -12.65 8.36
C ILE A 288 -24.97 -11.13 8.54
N LEU A 289 -23.83 -10.45 8.53
CA LEU A 289 -23.75 -8.98 8.50
C LEU A 289 -23.48 -8.53 7.07
N VAL A 290 -24.44 -7.81 6.50
CA VAL A 290 -24.33 -7.27 5.14
C VAL A 290 -23.62 -5.92 5.18
N ILE A 291 -22.60 -5.76 4.34
CA ILE A 291 -21.87 -4.49 4.15
C ILE A 291 -22.03 -4.08 2.68
N HIS A 292 -22.65 -2.93 2.44
CA HIS A 292 -22.75 -2.32 1.11
C HIS A 292 -21.62 -1.30 0.94
N ASP A 293 -21.74 -0.19 1.67
CA ASP A 293 -20.78 0.88 1.80
C ASP A 293 -20.75 1.33 3.28
N GLY A 294 -19.71 2.05 3.68
CA GLY A 294 -19.62 2.53 5.05
C GLY A 294 -18.28 3.17 5.38
N ASP A 295 -18.13 3.58 6.65
CA ASP A 295 -16.86 4.05 7.15
C ASP A 295 -15.83 2.91 7.17
N ILE A 296 -14.63 3.15 6.62
CA ILE A 296 -13.60 2.11 6.52
C ILE A 296 -13.23 1.55 7.89
N SER A 297 -13.29 2.35 8.95
CA SER A 297 -12.97 1.91 10.31
C SER A 297 -14.00 0.89 10.77
N GLU A 298 -15.29 1.21 10.63
CA GLU A 298 -16.38 0.30 10.98
C GLU A 298 -16.30 -1.02 10.20
N ILE A 299 -16.07 -0.95 8.88
CA ILE A 299 -15.93 -2.14 8.04
C ILE A 299 -14.74 -2.98 8.49
N VAL A 300 -13.57 -2.37 8.67
CA VAL A 300 -12.34 -3.08 9.06
C VAL A 300 -12.50 -3.75 10.43
N TYR A 301 -13.11 -3.08 11.40
CA TYR A 301 -13.37 -3.68 12.72
C TYR A 301 -14.42 -4.80 12.65
N THR A 302 -15.45 -4.63 11.82
CA THR A 302 -16.48 -5.65 11.58
C THR A 302 -15.87 -6.91 10.95
N VAL A 303 -15.03 -6.75 9.92
CA VAL A 303 -14.31 -7.86 9.29
C VAL A 303 -13.36 -8.52 10.27
N ARG A 304 -12.58 -7.73 11.03
CA ARG A 304 -11.61 -8.24 12.02
C ARG A 304 -12.25 -9.11 13.11
N ALA A 305 -13.50 -8.84 13.47
CA ALA A 305 -14.25 -9.59 14.47
C ALA A 305 -15.08 -10.75 13.90
N SER A 306 -15.27 -10.81 12.58
CA SER A 306 -16.02 -11.89 11.91
C SER A 306 -15.26 -13.23 11.87
N ARG A 307 -16.01 -14.31 11.58
CA ARG A 307 -15.46 -15.64 11.27
C ARG A 307 -15.01 -15.79 9.81
N GLY A 308 -15.35 -14.82 8.97
CA GLY A 308 -15.03 -14.85 7.57
C GLY A 308 -15.90 -13.92 6.75
N ILE A 309 -15.50 -13.77 5.49
CA ILE A 309 -16.18 -12.91 4.52
C ILE A 309 -16.66 -13.73 3.33
N ILE A 310 -17.76 -13.30 2.75
CA ILE A 310 -18.38 -13.84 1.54
C ILE A 310 -18.65 -12.66 0.61
N GLY A 311 -18.42 -12.82 -0.69
CA GLY A 311 -18.80 -11.77 -1.64
C GLY A 311 -18.48 -12.13 -3.08
N MET A 312 -19.14 -11.43 -4.00
CA MET A 312 -18.74 -11.45 -5.41
C MET A 312 -17.31 -10.95 -5.55
N HIS A 313 -16.52 -11.57 -6.45
CA HIS A 313 -15.19 -11.13 -6.84
C HIS A 313 -15.20 -9.61 -6.97
N GLY A 314 -14.25 -8.91 -6.37
CA GLY A 314 -14.27 -7.44 -6.37
C GLY A 314 -13.45 -6.84 -5.24
N ALA A 315 -13.16 -5.55 -5.39
CA ALA A 315 -12.17 -4.83 -4.59
C ALA A 315 -12.28 -5.06 -3.08
N SER A 316 -13.50 -5.06 -2.53
CA SER A 316 -13.78 -5.20 -1.10
C SER A 316 -13.24 -6.49 -0.46
N LEU A 317 -13.04 -7.57 -1.23
CA LEU A 317 -12.47 -8.81 -0.70
C LEU A 317 -11.01 -8.64 -0.23
N ILE A 318 -10.33 -7.54 -0.60
CA ILE A 318 -9.02 -7.18 -0.03
C ILE A 318 -9.07 -7.04 1.50
N LEU A 319 -10.24 -6.72 2.04
CA LEU A 319 -10.45 -6.58 3.48
C LEU A 319 -10.27 -7.91 4.22
N GLY A 320 -10.22 -9.03 3.50
CA GLY A 320 -9.72 -10.31 3.99
C GLY A 320 -8.34 -10.21 4.65
N LEU A 321 -7.54 -9.19 4.30
CA LEU A 321 -6.29 -8.83 4.99
C LEU A 321 -6.44 -8.69 6.52
N PHE A 322 -7.60 -8.23 6.99
CA PHE A 322 -7.87 -7.98 8.41
C PHE A 322 -8.45 -9.19 9.14
N LEU A 323 -8.75 -10.28 8.44
CA LEU A 323 -9.25 -11.50 9.07
C LEU A 323 -8.24 -12.09 10.06
N LYS A 324 -8.76 -12.83 11.04
CA LYS A 324 -7.92 -13.61 11.96
C LYS A 324 -7.47 -14.89 11.27
N PRO A 325 -6.27 -15.43 11.59
CA PRO A 325 -5.92 -16.80 11.27
C PRO A 325 -7.05 -17.77 11.64
N GLY A 326 -7.36 -18.70 10.76
CA GLY A 326 -8.48 -19.63 10.87
C GLY A 326 -9.82 -19.07 10.36
N SER A 327 -9.90 -17.84 9.86
CA SER A 327 -11.13 -17.33 9.24
C SER A 327 -11.31 -17.87 7.82
N ILE A 328 -12.54 -17.79 7.30
CA ILE A 328 -12.85 -18.21 5.93
C ILE A 328 -12.97 -17.00 4.97
N LEU A 329 -12.66 -17.21 3.69
CA LEU A 329 -12.91 -16.26 2.60
C LEU A 329 -13.58 -17.03 1.46
N ILE A 330 -14.86 -16.71 1.20
CA ILE A 330 -15.65 -17.32 0.13
C ILE A 330 -15.84 -16.32 -1.00
N GLU A 331 -15.26 -16.61 -2.15
CA GLU A 331 -15.29 -15.74 -3.32
C GLU A 331 -16.27 -16.25 -4.38
N LEU A 332 -17.18 -15.40 -4.83
CA LEU A 332 -18.22 -15.75 -5.81
C LEU A 332 -17.91 -15.12 -7.18
N PHE A 333 -18.03 -15.89 -8.26
CA PHE A 333 -17.72 -15.43 -9.62
C PHE A 333 -18.96 -15.47 -10.53
N PRO A 334 -19.20 -14.42 -11.34
CA PRO A 334 -20.22 -14.42 -12.38
C PRO A 334 -19.98 -15.49 -13.45
N TYR A 335 -20.95 -15.63 -14.36
CA TYR A 335 -20.82 -16.55 -15.48
C TYR A 335 -19.66 -16.17 -16.41
N ALA A 336 -19.07 -17.19 -17.05
CA ALA A 336 -17.88 -17.09 -17.89
C ALA A 336 -16.58 -16.60 -17.21
N VAL A 337 -16.61 -16.18 -15.95
CA VAL A 337 -15.40 -15.77 -15.23
C VAL A 337 -14.76 -16.98 -14.55
N ASN A 338 -13.56 -17.35 -14.98
CA ASN A 338 -12.82 -18.47 -14.41
C ASN A 338 -12.03 -18.07 -13.14
N PRO A 339 -12.34 -18.65 -11.96
CA PRO A 339 -11.64 -18.35 -10.71
C PRO A 339 -10.13 -18.58 -10.76
N GLU A 340 -9.64 -19.50 -11.59
CA GLU A 340 -8.20 -19.84 -11.68
C GLU A 340 -7.37 -18.73 -12.36
N ASN A 341 -8.02 -17.83 -13.11
CA ASN A 341 -7.34 -16.76 -13.84
C ASN A 341 -7.28 -15.44 -13.05
N TYR A 342 -8.16 -15.24 -12.06
CA TYR A 342 -8.30 -13.99 -11.31
C TYR A 342 -8.19 -14.25 -9.82
N THR A 343 -6.96 -14.49 -9.36
CA THR A 343 -6.67 -15.08 -8.05
C THR A 343 -6.09 -14.15 -6.97
N PRO A 344 -6.30 -12.81 -6.94
CA PRO A 344 -5.62 -11.95 -5.96
C PRO A 344 -5.94 -12.30 -4.51
N TYR A 345 -7.15 -12.79 -4.22
CA TYR A 345 -7.59 -13.14 -2.87
C TYR A 345 -7.25 -14.59 -2.50
N GLN A 346 -7.26 -15.50 -3.46
CA GLN A 346 -6.69 -16.84 -3.29
C GLN A 346 -5.19 -16.74 -2.98
N THR A 347 -4.45 -15.92 -3.72
CA THR A 347 -3.03 -15.68 -3.48
C THR A 347 -2.82 -15.05 -2.10
N LEU A 348 -3.59 -14.01 -1.74
CA LEU A 348 -3.55 -13.42 -0.39
C LEU A 348 -3.75 -14.47 0.72
N ALA A 349 -4.76 -15.32 0.59
CA ALA A 349 -5.05 -16.36 1.56
C ALA A 349 -3.97 -17.44 1.64
N GLY A 350 -3.29 -17.70 0.52
CA GLY A 350 -2.21 -18.68 0.39
C GLY A 350 -0.81 -18.18 0.79
N ILE A 351 -0.65 -16.89 1.14
CA ILE A 351 0.63 -16.37 1.65
C ILE A 351 0.99 -17.12 2.94
N PRO A 352 2.25 -17.58 3.11
CA PRO A 352 2.70 -18.27 4.31
C PRO A 352 2.28 -17.54 5.60
N GLY A 353 1.69 -18.28 6.53
CA GLY A 353 1.21 -17.79 7.83
C GLY A 353 -0.12 -17.02 7.84
N MET A 354 -0.72 -16.68 6.68
CA MET A 354 -2.01 -15.97 6.66
C MET A 354 -3.13 -16.85 7.23
N SER A 355 -3.07 -18.16 6.97
CA SER A 355 -3.97 -19.17 7.53
C SER A 355 -5.45 -18.83 7.33
N ILE A 356 -5.81 -18.30 6.15
CA ILE A 356 -7.19 -18.04 5.74
C ILE A 356 -7.66 -19.22 4.89
N ILE A 357 -8.81 -19.79 5.22
CA ILE A 357 -9.40 -20.88 4.44
C ILE A 357 -10.16 -20.26 3.26
N TYR A 358 -9.53 -20.30 2.09
CA TYR A 358 -10.13 -19.83 0.85
C TYR A 358 -10.98 -20.90 0.15
N ARG A 359 -12.14 -20.50 -0.37
CA ARG A 359 -12.94 -21.27 -1.33
C ARG A 359 -13.57 -20.33 -2.35
N SER A 360 -13.86 -20.85 -3.54
CA SER A 360 -14.59 -20.12 -4.57
C SER A 360 -15.83 -20.86 -5.05
N TRP A 361 -16.81 -20.10 -5.52
CA TRP A 361 -17.97 -20.57 -6.28
C TRP A 361 -18.03 -19.80 -7.60
N ARG A 362 -18.33 -20.50 -8.69
CA ARG A 362 -18.53 -19.89 -10.02
C ARG A 362 -19.95 -20.17 -10.47
N ASN A 363 -20.61 -19.17 -11.03
CA ASN A 363 -21.84 -19.40 -11.76
C ASN A 363 -21.53 -20.13 -13.07
N THR A 364 -22.02 -21.36 -13.21
CA THR A 364 -21.91 -22.15 -14.45
C THR A 364 -23.19 -22.12 -15.28
N ASP A 365 -24.24 -21.44 -14.81
CA ASP A 365 -25.55 -21.37 -15.45
C ASP A 365 -25.78 -19.98 -16.06
N LYS A 366 -25.74 -19.92 -17.40
CA LYS A 366 -25.99 -18.69 -18.17
C LYS A 366 -27.38 -18.11 -17.90
N ALA A 367 -28.39 -18.95 -17.63
CA ALA A 367 -29.76 -18.51 -17.35
C ALA A 367 -29.88 -17.78 -16.00
N ARG A 368 -28.90 -17.95 -15.11
CA ARG A 368 -28.80 -17.25 -13.82
C ARG A 368 -27.96 -15.98 -13.89
N SER A 369 -27.66 -15.49 -15.09
CA SER A 369 -26.86 -14.28 -15.31
C SER A 369 -27.69 -13.22 -16.02
N VAL A 370 -27.65 -12.00 -15.50
CA VAL A 370 -28.28 -10.81 -16.09
C VAL A 370 -27.17 -9.86 -16.54
N SER A 371 -27.13 -9.59 -17.84
CA SER A 371 -26.14 -8.69 -18.45
C SER A 371 -26.76 -7.35 -18.79
N HIS A 372 -25.92 -6.31 -18.87
CA HIS A 372 -26.32 -4.92 -19.07
C HIS A 372 -25.59 -4.29 -20.27
N PRO A 373 -25.87 -4.73 -21.50
CA PRO A 373 -25.18 -4.22 -22.69
C PRO A 373 -25.39 -2.70 -22.91
N GLU A 374 -26.42 -2.12 -22.29
CA GLU A 374 -26.75 -0.69 -22.32
C GLU A 374 -25.94 0.21 -21.42
N TYR A 375 -25.18 -0.35 -20.47
CA TYR A 375 -24.38 0.45 -19.54
C TYR A 375 -23.22 1.18 -20.25
N PRO A 376 -22.54 2.11 -19.57
CA PRO A 376 -21.29 2.64 -20.05
C PRO A 376 -20.25 1.52 -20.29
N PRO A 377 -19.30 1.70 -21.24
CA PRO A 377 -18.25 0.71 -21.52
C PRO A 377 -17.49 0.24 -20.27
N GLU A 378 -17.15 1.17 -19.38
CA GLU A 378 -16.44 0.93 -18.12
C GLU A 378 -17.23 0.08 -17.11
N GLU A 379 -18.56 0.02 -17.26
CA GLU A 379 -19.46 -0.79 -16.46
C GLU A 379 -19.88 -2.09 -17.17
N GLY A 380 -19.31 -2.36 -18.36
CA GLY A 380 -19.52 -3.60 -19.11
C GLY A 380 -20.53 -3.49 -20.26
N GLY A 381 -21.01 -2.29 -20.60
CA GLY A 381 -21.91 -2.13 -21.74
C GLY A 381 -21.19 -2.23 -23.08
N ILE A 382 -21.77 -2.97 -24.02
CA ILE A 382 -21.16 -3.34 -25.29
C ILE A 382 -21.88 -2.75 -26.52
N ARG A 383 -22.96 -1.98 -26.33
CA ARG A 383 -23.72 -1.34 -27.45
C ARG A 383 -22.90 -0.40 -28.33
N HIS A 384 -21.74 0.06 -27.84
CA HIS A 384 -20.83 0.90 -28.60
C HIS A 384 -19.98 0.11 -29.63
N LEU A 385 -19.98 -1.23 -29.55
CA LEU A 385 -19.25 -2.13 -30.45
C LEU A 385 -20.12 -2.54 -31.65
N ALA A 386 -19.48 -3.09 -32.68
CA ALA A 386 -20.19 -3.68 -33.82
C ALA A 386 -21.07 -4.87 -33.38
N GLU A 387 -22.20 -5.11 -34.06
CA GLU A 387 -23.15 -6.15 -33.69
C GLU A 387 -22.52 -7.55 -33.70
N GLU A 388 -21.58 -7.80 -34.60
CA GLU A 388 -20.85 -9.08 -34.68
C GLU A 388 -19.98 -9.31 -33.44
N ILE A 389 -19.30 -8.27 -32.95
CA ILE A 389 -18.46 -8.33 -31.75
C ILE A 389 -19.34 -8.50 -30.50
N GLN A 390 -20.48 -7.80 -30.47
CA GLN A 390 -21.45 -7.96 -29.38
C GLN A 390 -21.94 -9.41 -29.30
N ALA A 391 -22.29 -10.02 -30.44
CA ALA A 391 -22.73 -11.41 -30.50
C ALA A 391 -21.62 -12.37 -30.06
N GLU A 392 -20.37 -12.14 -30.48
CA GLU A 392 -19.20 -12.93 -30.04
C GLU A 392 -19.04 -12.89 -28.52
N ILE A 393 -19.02 -11.70 -27.92
CA ILE A 393 -18.88 -11.53 -26.47
C ILE A 393 -20.04 -12.23 -25.74
N MET A 394 -21.29 -12.06 -26.19
CA MET A 394 -22.44 -12.68 -25.55
C MET A 394 -22.45 -14.21 -25.63
N ASP A 395 -21.77 -14.82 -26.60
CA ASP A 395 -21.71 -16.27 -26.79
C ASP A 395 -20.60 -16.95 -25.97
N GLN A 396 -19.64 -16.18 -25.43
CA GLN A 396 -18.53 -16.73 -24.66
C GLN A 396 -18.99 -17.53 -23.43
N GLU A 397 -18.50 -18.77 -23.33
CA GLU A 397 -18.65 -19.62 -22.14
C GLU A 397 -17.56 -19.34 -21.09
N GLU A 398 -16.45 -18.75 -21.52
CA GLU A 398 -15.33 -18.35 -20.68
C GLU A 398 -14.63 -17.12 -21.27
N VAL A 399 -14.30 -16.15 -20.40
CA VAL A 399 -13.56 -14.94 -20.79
C VAL A 399 -12.14 -15.34 -21.21
N PRO A 400 -11.69 -14.99 -22.43
CA PRO A 400 -10.33 -15.25 -22.86
C PRO A 400 -9.29 -14.57 -21.96
N LEU A 401 -8.08 -15.16 -21.91
CA LEU A 401 -6.95 -14.50 -21.28
C LEU A 401 -6.66 -13.17 -21.98
N HIS A 402 -6.56 -12.12 -21.19
CA HIS A 402 -6.38 -10.76 -21.68
C HIS A 402 -5.43 -10.00 -20.75
N SER A 403 -4.85 -8.93 -21.27
CA SER A 403 -4.21 -7.91 -20.42
C SER A 403 -5.30 -7.04 -19.79
N CYS A 404 -5.19 -6.79 -18.49
CA CYS A 404 -6.06 -5.84 -17.81
C CYS A 404 -5.99 -4.46 -18.50
N CYS A 405 -7.01 -3.58 -18.46
CA CYS A 405 -8.21 -3.60 -17.61
C CYS A 405 -9.49 -3.16 -18.34
N ASN A 406 -9.38 -2.95 -19.66
CA ASN A 406 -10.42 -2.36 -20.49
C ASN A 406 -10.92 -3.34 -21.57
N ASP A 407 -10.67 -4.64 -21.40
CA ASP A 407 -11.17 -5.65 -22.32
C ASP A 407 -12.71 -5.68 -22.25
N PRO A 408 -13.43 -5.45 -23.37
CA PRO A 408 -14.88 -5.38 -23.33
C PRO A 408 -15.55 -6.71 -22.95
N SER A 409 -14.93 -7.85 -23.27
CA SER A 409 -15.52 -9.15 -22.91
C SER A 409 -15.38 -9.40 -21.40
N TRP A 410 -14.22 -9.08 -20.83
CA TRP A 410 -14.02 -9.07 -19.38
C TRP A 410 -15.03 -8.18 -18.69
N LEU A 411 -15.12 -6.91 -19.07
CA LEU A 411 -16.02 -5.94 -18.43
C LEU A 411 -17.48 -6.37 -18.54
N PHE A 412 -17.88 -6.90 -19.69
CA PHE A 412 -19.23 -7.44 -19.91
C PHE A 412 -19.53 -8.60 -18.95
N HIS A 413 -18.66 -9.60 -18.87
CA HIS A 413 -18.89 -10.80 -18.06
C HIS A 413 -18.73 -10.57 -16.57
N ILE A 414 -17.71 -9.82 -16.15
CA ILE A 414 -17.43 -9.60 -14.74
C ILE A 414 -18.51 -8.72 -14.08
N ASN A 415 -19.17 -7.83 -14.83
CA ASN A 415 -20.19 -6.94 -14.27
C ASN A 415 -21.62 -7.50 -14.36
N GLN A 416 -21.79 -8.76 -14.77
CA GLN A 416 -23.09 -9.42 -14.78
C GLN A 416 -23.66 -9.57 -13.36
N ASP A 417 -24.94 -9.23 -13.21
CA ASP A 417 -25.72 -9.55 -12.02
C ASP A 417 -26.04 -11.06 -12.02
N THR A 418 -26.04 -11.69 -10.85
CA THR A 418 -26.06 -13.15 -10.72
C THR A 418 -27.13 -13.62 -9.75
N ILE A 419 -27.92 -14.61 -10.15
CA ILE A 419 -28.74 -15.43 -9.25
C ILE A 419 -27.86 -16.56 -8.72
N VAL A 420 -27.54 -16.52 -7.43
CA VAL A 420 -26.59 -17.44 -6.79
C VAL A 420 -27.26 -18.77 -6.44
N ASP A 421 -26.53 -19.86 -6.62
CA ASP A 421 -26.91 -21.18 -6.10
C ASP A 421 -26.67 -21.24 -4.59
N VAL A 422 -27.69 -20.85 -3.82
CA VAL A 422 -27.56 -20.64 -2.37
C VAL A 422 -27.19 -21.91 -1.61
N GLU A 423 -27.70 -23.07 -2.03
CA GLU A 423 -27.39 -24.37 -1.42
C GLU A 423 -25.92 -24.76 -1.65
N ARG A 424 -25.42 -24.57 -2.88
CA ARG A 424 -24.02 -24.85 -3.19
C ARG A 424 -23.07 -23.91 -2.44
N VAL A 425 -23.40 -22.62 -2.34
CA VAL A 425 -22.60 -21.66 -1.58
C VAL A 425 -22.63 -21.99 -0.08
N ALA A 426 -23.78 -22.36 0.47
CA ALA A 426 -23.90 -22.80 1.86
C ALA A 426 -23.06 -24.06 2.14
N ASN A 427 -23.05 -25.04 1.24
CA ASN A 427 -22.23 -26.24 1.38
C ASN A 427 -20.74 -25.92 1.39
N ILE A 428 -20.26 -25.09 0.45
CA ILE A 428 -18.86 -24.64 0.39
C ILE A 428 -18.48 -23.88 1.68
N THR A 429 -19.39 -23.04 2.18
CA THR A 429 -19.19 -22.27 3.41
C THR A 429 -19.07 -23.19 4.63
N ASN A 430 -19.96 -24.18 4.78
CA ASN A 430 -19.90 -25.14 5.88
C ASN A 430 -18.64 -26.02 5.82
N GLU A 431 -18.22 -26.43 4.62
CA GLU A 431 -16.95 -27.15 4.44
C GLU A 431 -15.76 -26.30 4.91
N ALA A 432 -15.70 -25.02 4.51
CA ALA A 432 -14.64 -24.11 4.91
C ALA A 432 -14.62 -23.89 6.44
N LEU A 433 -15.80 -23.71 7.06
CA LEU A 433 -15.94 -23.58 8.52
C LEU A 433 -15.51 -24.85 9.25
N PHE A 434 -15.82 -26.03 8.71
CA PHE A 434 -15.39 -27.30 9.27
C PHE A 434 -13.86 -27.46 9.23
N VAL A 435 -13.22 -27.09 8.11
CA VAL A 435 -11.75 -27.08 8.00
C VAL A 435 -11.13 -26.08 8.99
N SER A 436 -11.71 -24.89 9.10
CA SER A 436 -11.32 -23.87 10.08
C SER A 436 -11.36 -24.40 11.52
N GLN A 437 -12.44 -25.08 11.91
CA GLN A 437 -12.58 -25.67 13.24
C GLN A 437 -11.53 -26.74 13.52
N GLN A 438 -11.22 -27.59 12.54
CA GLN A 438 -10.17 -28.59 12.68
C GLN A 438 -8.79 -27.95 12.87
N GLN A 439 -8.46 -26.91 12.10
CA GLN A 439 -7.20 -26.19 12.24
C GLN A 439 -7.07 -25.52 13.62
N MET A 440 -8.17 -25.00 14.18
CA MET A 440 -8.19 -24.47 15.55
C MET A 440 -8.03 -25.56 16.63
N HIS A 441 -8.55 -26.77 16.42
CA HIS A 441 -8.44 -27.89 17.37
C HIS A 441 -7.12 -28.65 17.28
N VAL A 442 -6.49 -28.69 16.11
CA VAL A 442 -5.12 -29.16 15.92
C VAL A 442 -4.11 -28.14 16.47
N GLY A 443 -4.60 -26.96 16.88
CA GLY A 443 -3.87 -25.86 17.49
C GLY A 443 -2.51 -26.29 17.99
N HIS A 444 -1.50 -26.09 17.13
CA HIS A 444 -0.15 -25.93 17.60
C HIS A 444 -0.27 -24.98 18.79
N GLN A 445 0.02 -25.49 19.98
CA GLN A 445 0.38 -24.63 21.10
C GLN A 445 1.52 -23.80 20.52
N THR A 446 1.20 -22.60 20.04
CA THR A 446 2.18 -21.58 19.76
C THR A 446 2.70 -21.17 21.12
N PHE A 447 3.60 -22.00 21.65
CA PHE A 447 4.55 -21.52 22.62
C PHE A 447 5.24 -20.37 21.91
N SER A 448 4.89 -19.16 22.32
CA SER A 448 5.63 -17.95 21.97
C SER A 448 7.05 -18.13 22.52
N MET A 449 7.89 -18.82 21.77
CA MET A 449 9.27 -19.04 22.10
C MET A 449 10.06 -17.87 21.51
N GLU A 450 10.88 -17.22 22.33
CA GLU A 450 11.79 -16.20 21.82
C GLU A 450 12.92 -16.89 21.05
N PRO A 451 13.35 -16.37 19.88
CA PRO A 451 14.52 -16.90 19.19
C PRO A 451 15.74 -16.88 20.13
N SER A 452 16.52 -17.95 20.15
CA SER A 452 17.73 -18.01 20.97
C SER A 452 18.81 -17.09 20.41
N VAL A 453 19.96 -17.00 21.09
CA VAL A 453 21.14 -16.33 20.54
C VAL A 453 21.56 -16.96 19.21
N VAL A 454 22.08 -16.14 18.29
CA VAL A 454 22.72 -16.62 17.07
C VAL A 454 23.97 -17.44 17.41
N ARG A 455 24.27 -18.45 16.59
CA ARG A 455 25.42 -19.34 16.79
C ARG A 455 26.60 -18.87 15.94
N ASP A 456 27.81 -19.21 16.37
CA ASP A 456 29.06 -19.02 15.60
C ASP A 456 29.24 -17.65 14.92
N LEU A 457 28.82 -16.59 15.62
CA LEU A 457 29.05 -15.21 15.20
C LEU A 457 30.55 -14.93 15.15
N HIS A 458 31.05 -14.64 13.95
CA HIS A 458 32.45 -14.34 13.70
C HIS A 458 32.58 -13.12 12.79
N CYS A 459 33.74 -12.48 12.90
CA CYS A 459 34.09 -11.34 12.08
C CYS A 459 35.47 -11.50 11.46
N SER A 460 35.63 -10.92 10.27
CA SER A 460 36.89 -10.82 9.58
C SER A 460 37.00 -9.45 8.90
N CYS A 461 38.20 -8.88 8.91
CA CYS A 461 38.49 -7.64 8.19
C CYS A 461 39.55 -7.95 7.14
N VAL A 462 39.18 -7.82 5.87
CA VAL A 462 40.05 -8.08 4.71
C VAL A 462 39.89 -6.91 3.74
N ASP A 463 41.00 -6.35 3.27
CA ASP A 463 41.04 -5.20 2.36
C ASP A 463 40.19 -4.02 2.83
N ASP A 464 40.36 -3.62 4.11
CA ASP A 464 39.61 -2.54 4.76
C ASP A 464 38.08 -2.73 4.72
N LYS A 465 37.61 -3.98 4.68
CA LYS A 465 36.17 -4.31 4.71
C LYS A 465 35.87 -5.33 5.81
N LEU A 466 35.06 -4.89 6.77
CA LEU A 466 34.54 -5.75 7.83
C LEU A 466 33.41 -6.65 7.27
N SER A 467 33.58 -7.95 7.45
CA SER A 467 32.60 -8.99 7.12
C SER A 467 32.22 -9.74 8.38
N LEU A 468 30.93 -9.99 8.55
CA LEU A 468 30.33 -10.68 9.68
C LEU A 468 29.54 -11.87 9.16
N ASN A 469 29.68 -13.04 9.77
CA ASN A 469 28.77 -14.15 9.51
C ASN A 469 28.42 -14.89 10.80
N TRP A 470 27.27 -15.55 10.79
CA TRP A 470 26.75 -16.32 11.92
C TRP A 470 25.89 -17.48 11.44
N GLU A 471 25.50 -18.34 12.38
CA GLU A 471 24.54 -19.41 12.20
C GLU A 471 23.20 -19.07 12.86
N HIS A 472 22.14 -19.69 12.33
CA HIS A 472 20.77 -19.53 12.82
C HIS A 472 20.62 -20.03 14.28
N PRO A 473 19.82 -19.34 15.11
CA PRO A 473 19.42 -19.84 16.44
C PRO A 473 18.86 -21.27 16.38
N TRP A 474 19.23 -22.13 17.33
CA TRP A 474 18.89 -23.56 17.29
C TRP A 474 17.39 -23.82 17.40
N ASN A 475 16.65 -22.93 18.05
CA ASN A 475 15.23 -23.13 18.33
C ASN A 475 14.31 -22.65 17.20
N LEU A 476 14.87 -22.09 16.12
CA LEU A 476 14.09 -21.67 14.95
C LEU A 476 13.37 -22.84 14.28
N ASP A 477 13.98 -24.03 14.27
CA ASP A 477 13.40 -25.25 13.70
C ASP A 477 12.10 -25.68 14.42
N TYR A 478 11.86 -25.16 15.62
CA TYR A 478 10.66 -25.43 16.42
C TYR A 478 9.69 -24.24 16.46
N MET A 479 10.01 -23.15 15.76
CA MET A 479 9.13 -21.98 15.63
C MET A 479 8.41 -22.06 14.29
N GLU A 480 7.09 -21.82 14.28
CA GLU A 480 6.38 -21.45 13.06
C GLU A 480 6.95 -20.12 12.57
N ASN A 481 7.92 -20.18 11.66
CA ASN A 481 8.62 -19.02 11.15
C ASN A 481 8.30 -18.82 9.67
N ASP A 482 7.96 -17.57 9.35
CA ASP A 482 7.60 -17.06 8.04
C ASP A 482 8.79 -16.29 7.41
N GLY A 483 9.99 -16.52 7.95
CA GLY A 483 11.23 -15.76 7.71
C GLY A 483 11.88 -15.24 8.99
N VAL A 484 13.21 -15.24 9.02
CA VAL A 484 14.04 -14.72 10.12
C VAL A 484 14.75 -13.45 9.68
N GLN A 485 14.67 -12.39 10.49
CA GLN A 485 15.49 -11.19 10.33
C GLN A 485 16.54 -11.11 11.42
N TYR A 486 17.67 -10.49 11.11
CA TYR A 486 18.73 -10.21 12.07
C TYR A 486 18.90 -8.71 12.21
N ARG A 487 18.77 -8.24 13.45
CA ARG A 487 19.15 -6.87 13.80
C ARG A 487 20.61 -6.89 14.25
N LEU A 488 21.43 -6.16 13.51
CA LEU A 488 22.87 -6.09 13.64
C LEU A 488 23.27 -4.67 14.07
N GLY A 489 23.83 -4.52 15.26
CA GLY A 489 24.44 -3.27 15.70
C GLY A 489 25.95 -3.35 15.61
N ILE A 490 26.58 -2.31 15.06
CA ILE A 490 28.04 -2.19 14.95
C ILE A 490 28.44 -0.83 15.51
N GLN A 491 29.32 -0.84 16.51
CA GLN A 491 29.87 0.36 17.12
C GLN A 491 31.38 0.40 16.99
N ASN A 492 31.93 1.46 16.40
CA ASN A 492 33.37 1.69 16.45
C ASN A 492 33.77 2.18 17.85
N ARG A 493 34.69 1.49 18.52
CA ARG A 493 35.08 1.83 19.90
C ARG A 493 35.80 3.17 20.01
N LYS A 494 36.55 3.55 18.98
CA LYS A 494 37.38 4.76 18.93
C LYS A 494 36.55 5.99 18.58
N THR A 495 35.75 5.92 17.52
CA THR A 495 34.93 7.05 17.05
C THR A 495 33.59 7.16 17.76
N LYS A 496 33.17 6.08 18.46
CA LYS A 496 31.83 5.93 19.07
C LYS A 496 30.68 5.96 18.07
N GLU A 497 30.96 5.92 16.77
CA GLU A 497 29.97 5.82 15.71
C GLU A 497 29.21 4.49 15.82
N TYR A 498 27.88 4.56 15.83
CA TYR A 498 27.00 3.42 16.01
C TYR A 498 26.02 3.33 14.84
N ASN A 499 25.94 2.15 14.23
CA ASN A 499 25.03 1.86 13.13
C ASN A 499 24.23 0.59 13.43
N VAL A 500 22.95 0.60 13.02
CA VAL A 500 22.06 -0.56 13.12
C VAL A 500 21.59 -0.94 11.73
N PHE A 501 21.68 -2.22 11.43
CA PHE A 501 21.28 -2.83 10.17
C PHE A 501 20.25 -3.92 10.45
N ILE A 502 19.36 -4.15 9.50
CA ILE A 502 18.45 -5.29 9.51
C ILE A 502 18.73 -6.08 8.24
N VAL A 503 19.01 -7.37 8.39
CA VAL A 503 19.37 -8.25 7.27
C VAL A 503 18.60 -9.57 7.36
N SER A 504 18.23 -10.12 6.21
CA SER A 504 17.49 -11.41 6.14
C SER A 504 18.42 -12.60 5.86
N VAL A 505 19.71 -12.36 5.75
CA VAL A 505 20.75 -13.38 5.51
C VAL A 505 21.69 -13.47 6.70
N ASN A 506 22.37 -14.59 6.86
CA ASN A 506 23.26 -14.88 7.98
C ASN A 506 24.69 -14.31 7.82
N SER A 507 24.82 -13.30 6.96
CA SER A 507 26.08 -12.60 6.69
C SER A 507 25.86 -11.13 6.41
N TYR A 508 26.85 -10.30 6.70
CA TYR A 508 26.83 -8.88 6.37
C TYR A 508 28.23 -8.36 6.09
N LYS A 509 28.37 -7.54 5.05
CA LYS A 509 29.63 -6.89 4.69
C LYS A 509 29.41 -5.38 4.63
N ILE A 510 30.26 -4.63 5.31
CA ILE A 510 30.20 -3.17 5.24
C ILE A 510 30.77 -2.70 3.90
N GLU A 511 30.00 -1.90 3.18
CA GLU A 511 30.38 -1.38 1.85
C GLU A 511 31.39 -0.23 1.93
N LYS A 512 31.43 0.49 3.05
CA LYS A 512 32.36 1.59 3.32
C LYS A 512 33.72 1.04 3.75
N ASP A 513 34.79 1.63 3.26
CA ASP A 513 36.15 1.29 3.71
C ASP A 513 36.30 1.62 5.21
N ILE A 514 36.83 0.65 5.95
CA ILE A 514 37.03 0.67 7.39
C ILE A 514 38.48 0.35 7.69
N ASP A 515 39.11 1.14 8.56
CA ASP A 515 40.43 0.83 9.09
C ASP A 515 40.38 -0.45 9.96
N CYS A 516 40.95 -1.54 9.46
CA CYS A 516 41.00 -2.83 10.15
C CYS A 516 41.81 -2.81 11.46
N ASN A 517 42.50 -1.72 11.80
CA ASN A 517 43.16 -1.55 13.10
C ASN A 517 42.20 -1.08 14.20
N TYR A 518 40.94 -0.75 13.86
CA TYR A 518 39.94 -0.36 14.84
C TYR A 518 39.20 -1.56 15.40
N SER A 519 38.84 -1.47 16.68
CA SER A 519 37.95 -2.42 17.34
C SER A 519 36.49 -1.98 17.22
N PHE A 520 35.62 -2.94 16.95
CA PHE A 520 34.19 -2.83 16.79
C PHE A 520 33.44 -3.69 17.81
N ASP A 521 32.52 -3.07 18.53
CA ASP A 521 31.53 -3.81 19.30
C ASP A 521 30.39 -4.23 18.38
N VAL A 522 30.16 -5.53 18.25
CA VAL A 522 29.15 -6.10 17.33
C VAL A 522 28.10 -6.87 18.11
N TRP A 523 26.82 -6.58 17.83
CA TRP A 523 25.68 -7.24 18.45
C TRP A 523 24.71 -7.75 17.39
N VAL A 524 24.25 -9.00 17.52
CA VAL A 524 23.27 -9.60 16.61
C VAL A 524 22.16 -10.25 17.41
N ASN A 525 20.91 -9.96 17.08
CA ASN A 525 19.77 -10.73 17.57
C ASN A 525 18.82 -11.08 16.42
N ALA A 526 18.24 -12.28 16.48
CA ALA A 526 17.22 -12.71 15.53
C ALA A 526 15.86 -12.10 15.90
N GLU A 527 15.02 -11.85 14.91
CA GLU A 527 13.65 -11.38 15.06
C GLU A 527 12.75 -12.29 14.20
N VAL A 528 11.73 -12.88 14.83
CA VAL A 528 10.77 -13.78 14.19
C VAL A 528 9.38 -13.37 14.63
N ASN A 529 8.48 -13.11 13.67
CA ASN A 529 7.10 -12.71 13.93
C ASN A 529 6.96 -11.53 14.92
N GLY A 530 7.92 -10.60 14.92
CA GLY A 530 7.97 -9.45 15.84
C GLY A 530 8.47 -9.76 17.25
N ILE A 531 8.90 -11.00 17.53
CA ILE A 531 9.54 -11.40 18.78
C ILE A 531 11.05 -11.25 18.63
N HIS A 532 11.64 -10.38 19.45
CA HIS A 532 13.08 -10.20 19.49
C HIS A 532 13.72 -11.33 20.30
N GLY A 533 14.65 -12.04 19.66
CA GLY A 533 15.46 -13.05 20.30
C GLY A 533 16.59 -12.48 21.15
N ALA A 534 17.27 -13.38 21.86
CA ALA A 534 18.40 -13.05 22.70
C ALA A 534 19.59 -12.50 21.88
N LEU A 535 20.27 -11.51 22.44
CA LEU A 535 21.36 -10.80 21.78
C LEU A 535 22.70 -11.50 21.98
N LYS A 536 23.42 -11.73 20.88
CA LYS A 536 24.80 -12.20 20.87
C LYS A 536 25.73 -11.01 20.66
N TYR A 537 26.76 -10.93 21.48
CA TYR A 537 27.80 -9.91 21.42
C TYR A 537 29.15 -10.55 21.10
N ILE A 538 29.93 -9.88 20.24
CA ILE A 538 31.37 -10.12 20.09
C ILE A 538 32.13 -8.80 19.98
N GLU A 539 33.40 -8.84 20.39
CA GLU A 539 34.37 -7.80 20.08
C GLU A 539 35.12 -8.20 18.81
N CYS A 540 35.02 -7.32 17.83
CA CYS A 540 35.79 -7.24 16.61
C CYS A 540 36.57 -5.91 16.65
#